data_AF-A0AAV9DNE2-F1
#
_entry.id   AF-A0AAV9DNE2-F1
#
_cell.length_a   1.000
_cell.length_b   1.000
_cell.length_c   1.000
_cell.angle_alpha   90.00
_cell.angle_beta   90.00
_cell.angle_gamma   90.00
#
_symmetry.space_group_name_H-M   'P 1'
#
loop_
_entity.id
_entity.type
_entity.pdbx_description
1 polymer ?
#
loop_
_entity_poly.entity_id
_entity_poly.type
_entity_poly.pdbx_seq_one_letter_code
_entity_poly.pdbx_strand_id
1 'polypeptide(L)'
;MDTIRICENGSTSGGAEDKGSSHVSTICKCQIPGLDYVVFVEGSGPYMVDYGDAPLGSQKEVIVSRKCAESVLRGAQVFVPGVLACSAHVEKGGIVSVSVAVEQPITDGGWSVGITRGTVLQGLESGSKVEHF
;
A
#
# COMPACT_ATOMS: atom_id res chain seq x y z
N MET A 1 12.82 -4.92 -11.57
CA MET A 1 12.13 -4.06 -12.54
C MET A 1 11.10 -4.94 -13.22
N ASP A 2 9.82 -4.66 -13.00
CA ASP A 2 8.75 -5.44 -13.62
C ASP A 2 8.71 -5.15 -15.12
N THR A 3 8.71 -6.21 -15.93
CA THR A 3 8.68 -6.09 -17.39
C THR A 3 7.24 -5.87 -17.84
N ILE A 4 6.98 -4.71 -18.42
CA ILE A 4 5.68 -4.41 -19.05
C ILE A 4 5.66 -5.02 -20.45
N ARG A 5 4.68 -5.88 -20.75
CA ARG A 5 4.47 -6.38 -22.12
C ARG A 5 3.32 -5.62 -22.77
N ILE A 6 3.56 -5.17 -24.00
CA ILE A 6 2.51 -4.60 -24.86
C ILE A 6 1.94 -5.74 -25.70
N CYS A 7 0.63 -5.96 -25.64
CA CYS A 7 -0.03 -6.88 -26.56
C CYS A 7 0.06 -6.32 -27.99
N GLU A 8 0.83 -6.97 -28.85
CA GLU A 8 0.73 -6.77 -30.29
C GLU A 8 -0.49 -7.55 -30.79
N ASN A 9 -1.40 -6.88 -31.50
CA ASN A 9 -2.58 -7.51 -32.08
C ASN A 9 -2.16 -8.46 -33.21
N GLY A 10 -1.87 -9.70 -32.85
CA GLY A 10 -1.71 -10.83 -33.76
C GLY A 10 -2.44 -12.02 -33.16
N SER A 11 -3.45 -12.52 -33.87
CA SER A 11 -4.15 -13.76 -33.51
C SER A 11 -3.16 -14.92 -33.54
N THR A 12 -2.60 -15.31 -32.40
CA THR A 12 -1.89 -16.59 -32.25
C THR A 12 -2.22 -17.24 -30.92
N SER A 13 -2.97 -18.33 -31.04
CA SER A 13 -3.15 -19.37 -30.03
C SER A 13 -1.81 -20.00 -29.64
N GLY A 14 -1.55 -20.18 -28.35
CA GLY A 14 -0.45 -21.04 -27.90
C GLY A 14 -0.12 -20.84 -26.42
N GLY A 15 -0.53 -21.81 -25.59
CA GLY A 15 -0.11 -21.88 -24.20
C GLY A 15 1.34 -22.33 -24.08
N ALA A 16 2.01 -21.87 -23.02
CA ALA A 16 3.15 -22.52 -22.41
C ALA A 16 3.24 -22.05 -20.94
N GLU A 17 3.20 -23.01 -20.02
CA GLU A 17 3.47 -22.81 -18.60
C GLU A 17 4.97 -22.55 -18.41
N ASP A 18 5.33 -21.45 -17.74
CA ASP A 18 6.68 -21.20 -17.23
C ASP A 18 6.62 -20.84 -15.74
N LYS A 19 7.30 -21.66 -14.92
CA LYS A 19 7.35 -21.57 -13.46
C LYS A 19 8.40 -20.55 -13.05
N GLY A 20 7.98 -19.31 -12.94
CA GLY A 20 8.73 -18.21 -12.34
C GLY A 20 7.86 -16.97 -12.37
N SER A 21 6.98 -16.82 -11.38
CA SER A 21 5.95 -15.76 -11.35
C SER A 21 6.57 -14.38 -11.08
N SER A 22 7.35 -13.88 -12.03
CA SER A 22 7.56 -12.45 -12.22
C SER A 22 6.26 -11.88 -12.78
N HIS A 23 5.65 -10.95 -12.05
CA HIS A 23 4.35 -10.40 -12.44
C HIS A 23 4.54 -9.54 -13.71
N VAL A 24 4.08 -10.05 -14.85
CA VAL A 24 4.13 -9.32 -16.13
C VAL A 24 2.83 -8.57 -16.27
N SER A 25 2.87 -7.24 -16.09
CA SER A 25 1.70 -6.40 -16.35
C SER A 25 1.51 -6.24 -17.85
N THR A 26 0.31 -6.57 -18.33
CA THR A 26 -0.04 -6.50 -19.76
C THR A 26 -0.70 -5.16 -20.08
N ILE A 27 -0.28 -4.52 -21.18
CA ILE A 27 -0.91 -3.31 -21.75
C ILE A 27 -1.61 -3.67 -23.06
N CYS A 28 -2.90 -3.37 -23.14
CA CYS A 28 -3.75 -3.63 -24.30
C CYS A 28 -4.34 -2.32 -24.84
N LYS A 29 -4.34 -2.12 -26.16
CA LYS A 29 -5.10 -1.02 -26.77
C LYS A 29 -6.61 -1.28 -26.66
N CYS A 30 -7.38 -0.24 -26.37
CA CYS A 30 -8.84 -0.31 -26.35
C CYS A 30 -9.37 -0.62 -27.75
N GLN A 31 -10.28 -1.60 -27.85
CA GLN A 31 -10.90 -2.01 -29.13
C GLN A 31 -12.29 -1.38 -29.34
N ILE A 32 -12.71 -0.48 -28.45
CA ILE A 32 -14.01 0.19 -28.54
C ILE A 32 -13.91 1.29 -29.61
N PRO A 33 -14.80 1.29 -30.63
CA PRO A 33 -14.78 2.33 -31.66
C PRO A 33 -14.84 3.73 -31.07
N GLY A 34 -13.94 4.62 -31.50
CA GLY A 34 -13.83 6.00 -31.00
C GLY A 34 -12.95 6.18 -29.77
N LEU A 35 -12.33 5.11 -29.23
CA LEU A 35 -11.39 5.14 -28.10
C LEU A 35 -9.97 4.68 -28.49
N ASP A 36 -9.53 4.98 -29.71
CA ASP A 36 -8.25 4.53 -30.28
C ASP A 36 -7.00 4.96 -29.49
N TYR A 37 -7.15 5.98 -28.64
CA TYR A 37 -6.09 6.56 -27.81
C TYR A 37 -6.08 6.03 -26.37
N VAL A 38 -6.96 5.09 -26.04
CA VAL A 38 -7.07 4.50 -24.70
C VAL A 38 -6.31 3.19 -24.64
N VAL A 39 -5.57 3.00 -23.55
CA VAL A 39 -4.92 1.74 -23.21
C VAL A 39 -5.45 1.22 -21.88
N PHE A 40 -5.63 -0.09 -21.79
CA PHE A 40 -5.91 -0.79 -20.56
C PHE A 40 -4.61 -1.37 -20.01
N VAL A 41 -4.41 -1.21 -18.71
CA VAL A 41 -3.29 -1.79 -17.97
C VAL A 41 -3.89 -2.75 -16.95
N GLU A 42 -3.47 -4.00 -16.99
CA GLU A 42 -3.95 -5.01 -16.04
C GLU A 42 -3.38 -4.74 -14.63
N GLY A 43 -4.27 -4.77 -13.63
CA GLY A 43 -3.89 -4.67 -12.23
C GLY A 43 -3.32 -5.99 -11.71
N SER A 44 -2.41 -5.91 -10.73
CA SER A 44 -1.65 -7.06 -10.24
C SER A 44 -2.07 -7.58 -8.87
N GLY A 45 -3.06 -6.94 -8.24
CA GLY A 45 -3.56 -7.28 -6.91
C GLY A 45 -4.86 -8.08 -6.91
N PRO A 46 -5.40 -8.40 -5.72
CA PRO A 46 -4.93 -7.99 -4.40
C PRO A 46 -3.73 -8.82 -3.91
N TYR A 47 -2.73 -8.14 -3.32
CA TYR A 47 -1.59 -8.81 -2.68
C TYR A 47 -1.94 -9.20 -1.25
N MET A 48 -1.59 -10.43 -0.86
CA MET A 48 -1.64 -10.85 0.54
C MET A 48 -0.51 -10.15 1.30
N VAL A 49 -0.86 -9.35 2.29
CA VAL A 49 0.12 -8.70 3.17
C VAL A 49 0.51 -9.69 4.25
N ASP A 50 1.77 -10.10 4.24
CA ASP A 50 2.37 -10.87 5.32
C ASP A 50 2.83 -9.89 6.42
N TYR A 51 2.13 -9.91 7.55
CA TYR A 51 2.48 -9.11 8.73
C TYR A 51 3.50 -9.83 9.64
N GLY A 52 3.91 -11.05 9.28
CA GLY A 52 4.77 -11.93 10.07
C GLY A 52 4.13 -12.36 11.39
N ASP A 53 4.74 -13.35 12.05
CA ASP A 53 4.43 -13.71 13.45
C ASP A 53 5.04 -12.71 14.46
N ALA A 54 5.38 -11.52 14.00
CA ALA A 54 6.03 -10.52 14.82
C ALA A 54 5.04 -10.10 15.93
N PRO A 55 5.46 -10.06 17.20
CA PRO A 55 4.55 -9.71 18.30
C PRO A 55 3.90 -8.36 17.99
N LEU A 56 2.58 -8.27 18.25
CA LEU A 56 1.78 -7.05 18.09
C LEU A 56 2.57 -5.85 18.63
N GLY A 57 3.01 -4.96 17.73
CA GLY A 57 3.77 -3.75 18.08
C GLY A 57 5.26 -3.73 17.71
N SER A 58 5.81 -4.80 17.15
CA SER A 58 7.22 -4.82 16.69
C SER A 58 7.43 -4.24 15.29
N GLN A 59 6.40 -4.28 14.43
CA GLN A 59 6.46 -3.69 13.08
C GLN A 59 6.18 -2.19 13.14
N LYS A 60 7.01 -1.40 12.44
CA LYS A 60 6.81 0.04 12.30
C LYS A 60 5.64 0.31 11.36
N GLU A 61 4.81 1.28 11.72
CA GLU A 61 3.59 1.61 10.99
C GLU A 61 3.57 3.09 10.59
N VAL A 62 2.99 3.37 9.42
CA VAL A 62 2.63 4.70 8.95
C VAL A 62 1.13 4.73 8.69
N ILE A 63 0.43 5.61 9.39
CA ILE A 63 -1.00 5.82 9.23
C ILE A 63 -1.22 6.95 8.22
N VAL A 64 -1.99 6.69 7.18
CA VAL A 64 -2.33 7.65 6.13
C VAL A 64 -3.82 8.01 6.12
N SER A 65 -4.12 9.15 5.52
CA SER A 65 -5.51 9.56 5.28
C SER A 65 -6.23 8.62 4.31
N ARG A 66 -7.56 8.60 4.39
CA ARG A 66 -8.44 7.89 3.44
C ARG A 66 -8.06 8.14 1.98
N LYS A 67 -7.86 9.42 1.60
CA LYS A 67 -7.54 9.80 0.21
C LYS A 67 -6.17 9.33 -0.26
N CYS A 68 -5.20 9.28 0.66
CA CYS A 68 -3.90 8.72 0.37
C CYS A 68 -4.01 7.20 0.15
N ALA A 69 -4.70 6.48 1.05
CA ALA A 69 -4.91 5.04 0.92
C ALA A 69 -5.60 4.64 -0.40
N GLU A 70 -6.66 5.34 -0.80
CA GLU A 70 -7.34 5.12 -2.10
C GLU A 70 -6.40 5.27 -3.30
N SER A 71 -5.41 6.17 -3.19
CA SER A 71 -4.43 6.40 -4.26
C SER A 71 -3.32 5.35 -4.23
N VAL A 72 -2.89 4.92 -3.04
CA VAL A 72 -1.92 3.82 -2.86
C VAL A 72 -2.47 2.51 -3.41
N LEU A 73 -3.76 2.21 -3.22
CA LEU A 73 -4.41 1.03 -3.81
C LEU A 73 -4.42 1.02 -5.34
N ARG A 74 -4.22 2.18 -5.98
CA ARG A 74 -4.01 2.31 -7.43
C ARG A 74 -2.53 2.27 -7.85
N GLY A 75 -1.62 2.00 -6.92
CA GLY A 75 -0.18 1.94 -7.16
C GLY A 75 0.60 3.23 -6.89
N ALA A 76 -0.02 4.25 -6.27
CA ALA A 76 0.68 5.49 -5.94
C ALA A 76 1.63 5.33 -4.74
N GLN A 77 2.70 6.13 -4.72
CA GLN A 77 3.58 6.25 -3.56
C GLN A 77 2.95 7.12 -2.47
N VAL A 78 3.32 6.85 -1.22
CA VAL A 78 2.95 7.69 -0.07
C VAL A 78 3.91 8.88 0.01
N PHE A 79 3.34 10.07 0.13
CA PHE A 79 4.09 11.30 0.37
C PHE A 79 3.67 11.93 1.70
N VAL A 80 4.57 12.72 2.29
CA VAL A 80 4.39 13.37 3.61
C VAL A 80 3.00 14.03 3.80
N PRO A 81 2.42 14.76 2.82
CA PRO A 81 1.09 15.36 3.00
C PRO A 81 -0.05 14.36 3.25
N GLY A 82 0.11 13.12 2.81
CA GLY A 82 -0.89 12.05 3.00
C GLY A 82 -0.80 11.35 4.37
N VAL A 83 0.33 11.52 5.06
CA VAL A 83 0.63 10.88 6.35
C VAL A 83 -0.06 11.63 7.49
N LEU A 84 -0.68 10.89 8.39
CA LEU A 84 -1.33 11.40 9.60
C LEU A 84 -0.49 11.10 10.84
N ALA A 85 -0.01 9.86 10.96
CA ALA A 85 0.83 9.43 12.07
C ALA A 85 1.87 8.39 11.64
N CYS A 86 2.89 8.18 12.46
CA CYS A 86 3.85 7.09 12.29
C CYS A 86 4.35 6.58 13.65
N SER A 87 4.83 5.33 13.70
CA SER A 87 5.53 4.81 14.87
C SER A 87 6.78 5.62 15.19
N ALA A 88 7.15 5.68 16.47
CA ALA A 88 8.44 6.24 16.87
C ALA A 88 9.63 5.48 16.23
N HIS A 89 10.70 6.20 15.94
CA HIS A 89 11.94 5.66 15.36
C HIS A 89 11.74 4.98 13.99
N VAL A 90 10.95 5.59 13.10
CA VAL A 90 10.95 5.23 11.68
C VAL A 90 12.17 5.88 11.04
N GLU A 91 13.04 5.06 10.47
CA GLU A 91 14.29 5.49 9.85
C GLU A 91 14.30 5.21 8.35
N LYS A 92 15.13 5.95 7.63
CA LYS A 92 15.33 5.74 6.20
C LYS A 92 15.83 4.32 5.94
N GLY A 93 15.15 3.61 5.05
CA GLY A 93 15.48 2.22 4.71
C GLY A 93 14.78 1.18 5.61
N GLY A 94 14.06 1.62 6.65
CA GLY A 94 13.21 0.73 7.44
C GLY A 94 11.99 0.25 6.65
N ILE A 95 11.62 -1.01 6.85
CA ILE A 95 10.37 -1.57 6.34
C ILE A 95 9.24 -1.13 7.26
N VAL A 96 8.18 -0.57 6.67
CA VAL A 96 7.00 -0.09 7.41
C VAL A 96 5.72 -0.68 6.82
N SER A 97 4.74 -0.96 7.67
CA SER A 97 3.36 -1.17 7.23
C SER A 97 2.69 0.18 6.97
N VAL A 98 1.83 0.23 5.96
CA VAL A 98 0.99 1.41 5.68
C VAL A 98 -0.45 1.05 5.98
N SER A 99 -1.05 1.79 6.91
CA SER A 99 -2.41 1.59 7.36
C SER A 99 -3.27 2.82 7.11
N VAL A 100 -4.57 2.60 6.89
CA VAL A 100 -5.51 3.69 6.68
C VAL A 100 -6.18 4.08 8.00
N ALA A 101 -6.25 5.37 8.25
CA ALA A 101 -7.01 5.89 9.37
C ALA A 101 -8.51 5.85 9.05
N VAL A 102 -9.26 5.03 9.78
CA VAL A 102 -10.70 4.89 9.61
C VAL A 102 -11.41 5.96 10.42
N GLU A 103 -12.22 6.79 9.76
CA GLU A 103 -13.06 7.77 10.44
C GLU A 103 -14.12 7.07 11.29
N GLN A 104 -14.28 7.56 12.53
CA GLN A 104 -15.32 7.14 13.45
C GLN A 104 -16.36 8.24 13.64
N PRO A 105 -17.63 7.89 13.87
CA PRO A 105 -18.67 8.86 14.18
C PRO A 105 -18.41 9.50 15.55
N ILE A 106 -18.63 10.81 15.65
CA ILE A 106 -18.52 11.61 16.87
C ILE A 106 -19.92 11.98 17.36
N THR A 107 -20.08 12.22 18.66
CA THR A 107 -21.33 12.62 19.33
C THR A 107 -22.05 13.81 18.69
N ASP A 108 -21.33 14.71 18.03
CA ASP A 108 -21.90 15.92 17.41
C ASP A 108 -22.38 15.71 15.97
N GLY A 109 -22.50 14.45 15.51
CA GLY A 109 -22.96 14.10 14.15
C GLY A 109 -21.88 14.22 13.07
N GLY A 110 -20.65 14.57 13.45
CA GLY A 110 -19.48 14.60 12.56
C GLY A 110 -18.74 13.27 12.51
N TRP A 111 -17.80 13.14 11.57
CA TRP A 111 -16.84 12.04 11.49
C TRP A 111 -15.44 12.57 11.79
N SER A 112 -14.65 11.85 12.59
CA SER A 112 -13.23 12.17 12.75
C SER A 112 -12.38 10.92 12.90
N VAL A 113 -11.10 11.09 12.61
CA VAL A 113 -10.09 10.03 12.76
C VAL A 113 -9.54 9.97 14.20
N GLY A 114 -9.72 11.01 15.01
CA GLY A 114 -9.09 11.12 16.33
C GLY A 114 -7.56 11.29 16.31
N ILE A 115 -6.95 11.42 15.11
CA ILE A 115 -5.51 11.58 14.90
C ILE A 115 -5.28 12.89 14.14
N THR A 116 -4.46 13.77 14.70
CA THR A 116 -3.99 14.98 14.03
C THR A 116 -2.76 14.69 13.18
N ARG A 117 -2.54 15.46 12.10
CA ARG A 117 -1.29 15.33 11.33
C ARG A 117 -0.07 15.56 12.23
N GLY A 118 0.90 14.66 12.15
CA GLY A 118 2.15 14.74 12.90
C GLY A 118 2.14 13.98 14.23
N THR A 119 1.08 13.23 14.53
CA THR A 119 1.04 12.36 15.71
C THR A 119 2.08 11.24 15.59
N VAL A 120 2.88 11.04 16.63
CA VAL A 120 3.79 9.90 16.74
C VAL A 120 3.11 8.83 17.59
N LEU A 121 2.96 7.62 17.06
CA LEU A 121 2.45 6.46 17.79
C LEU A 121 3.56 5.99 18.73
N GLN A 122 3.34 6.15 20.03
CA GLN A 122 4.21 5.55 21.04
C GLN A 122 3.92 4.04 21.10
N GLY A 123 4.93 3.21 20.86
CA GLY A 123 4.87 1.79 21.19
C GLY A 123 4.90 1.62 22.71
N LEU A 124 4.42 0.47 23.20
CA LEU A 124 4.71 0.05 24.57
C LEU A 124 6.23 0.06 24.75
N GLU A 125 6.74 0.74 25.77
CA GLU A 125 8.17 0.70 26.07
C GLU A 125 8.58 -0.77 26.27
N SER A 126 9.26 -1.35 25.28
CA SER A 126 10.17 -2.47 25.55
C SER A 126 11.46 -1.88 26.15
N GLY A 127 11.29 -1.16 27.26
CA GLY A 127 12.37 -0.65 28.08
C GLY A 127 12.97 -1.83 28.82
N SER A 128 14.21 -2.14 28.49
CA SER A 128 15.10 -3.08 29.16
C SER A 128 14.88 -3.03 30.68
N LYS A 129 14.63 -4.18 31.28
CA LYS A 129 14.63 -4.35 32.74
C LYS A 129 16.04 -3.97 33.25
N VAL A 130 16.21 -2.74 33.72
CA VAL A 130 17.38 -2.35 34.51
C VAL A 130 17.13 -2.91 35.90
N GLU A 131 17.64 -4.12 36.16
CA GLU A 131 17.74 -4.61 37.53
C GLU A 131 18.86 -3.84 38.22
N HIS A 132 18.46 -2.82 38.98
CA HIS A 132 19.22 -2.33 40.12
C HIS A 132 18.52 -2.85 41.37
N PHE A 133 19.10 -3.86 42.02
CA PHE A 133 19.41 -3.93 43.46
C PHE A 133 20.35 -5.12 43.70
#